data_AF-A0A702VWV7-F1
#
_entry.id   AF-A0A702VWV7-F1
#
_cell.length_a   1.000
_cell.length_b   1.000
_cell.length_c   1.000
_cell.angle_alpha   90.00
_cell.angle_beta   90.00
_cell.angle_gamma   90.00
#
_symmetry.space_group_name_H-M   'P 1'
#
loop_
_entity.id
_entity.type
_entity.pdbx_description
1 polymer ?
#
loop_
_entity_poly.entity_id
_entity_poly.type
_entity_poly.pdbx_seq_one_letter_code
_entity_poly.pdbx_strand_id
1 'polypeptide(L)' 'VITPLARAVKLGIATDEERQRLEVWEQYSVLVSRVDTSDPDWPDVPVSQ' A
#
# COMPACT_ATOMS: atom_id res chain seq x y z
N VAL A 1 7.26 -4.65 -1.58
CA VAL A 1 6.00 -5.38 -1.26
C VAL A 1 4.87 -5.05 -2.23
N ILE A 2 4.69 -3.78 -2.65
CA ILE A 2 3.65 -3.37 -3.62
C ILE A 2 3.86 -4.02 -5.01
N THR A 3 5.10 -4.08 -5.52
CA THR A 3 5.36 -4.53 -6.89
C THR A 3 4.92 -5.99 -7.18
N PRO A 4 5.17 -6.98 -6.29
CA PRO A 4 4.61 -8.32 -6.47
C PRO A 4 3.07 -8.37 -6.44
N LEU A 5 2.43 -7.68 -5.49
CA LEU A 5 0.97 -7.65 -5.35
C LEU A 5 0.29 -6.99 -6.56
N ALA A 6 0.80 -5.86 -7.01
CA ALA A 6 0.32 -5.15 -8.19
C ALA A 6 0.42 -6.02 -9.47
N ARG A 7 1.48 -6.85 -9.58
CA ARG A 7 1.60 -7.80 -10.69
C ARG A 7 0.56 -8.92 -10.59
N ALA A 8 0.33 -9.49 -9.41
CA ALA A 8 -0.69 -10.52 -9.22
C ALA A 8 -2.10 -10.00 -9.58
N VAL A 9 -2.43 -8.76 -9.16
CA VAL A 9 -3.70 -8.11 -9.51
C VAL A 9 -3.79 -7.86 -11.02
N LYS A 10 -2.73 -7.33 -11.64
CA LYS A 10 -2.67 -7.10 -13.09
C LYS A 10 -2.81 -8.39 -13.91
N LEU A 11 -2.26 -9.49 -13.41
CA LEU A 11 -2.34 -10.81 -14.05
C LEU A 11 -3.66 -11.52 -13.75
N GLY A 12 -4.53 -10.96 -12.91
CA GLY A 12 -5.82 -11.55 -12.55
C GLY A 12 -5.71 -12.77 -11.62
N ILE A 13 -4.52 -13.04 -11.08
CA ILE A 13 -4.24 -14.21 -10.22
C ILE A 13 -4.24 -13.86 -8.73
N ALA A 14 -4.42 -12.59 -8.38
CA ALA A 14 -4.45 -12.16 -6.98
C ALA A 14 -5.68 -12.68 -6.23
N THR A 15 -5.43 -13.20 -5.03
CA THR A 15 -6.49 -13.51 -4.05
C THR A 15 -7.14 -12.22 -3.52
N ASP A 16 -8.30 -12.35 -2.87
CA ASP A 16 -8.97 -11.20 -2.25
C ASP A 16 -8.15 -10.56 -1.14
N GLU A 17 -7.36 -11.36 -0.41
CA GLU A 17 -6.41 -10.88 0.61
C GLU A 17 -5.27 -10.07 -0.04
N GLU A 18 -4.72 -10.55 -1.16
CA GLU A 18 -3.66 -9.83 -1.89
C GLU A 18 -4.16 -8.50 -2.46
N ARG A 19 -5.43 -8.45 -2.89
CA ARG A 19 -6.08 -7.21 -3.36
C ARG A 19 -6.26 -6.20 -2.25
N GLN A 20 -6.82 -6.62 -1.10
CA GLN A 20 -6.97 -5.76 0.07
C GLN A 20 -5.62 -5.27 0.58
N ARG A 21 -4.61 -6.15 0.60
CA ARG A 21 -3.25 -5.78 0.99
C ARG A 21 -2.68 -4.74 0.02
N LEU A 22 -2.85 -4.90 -1.28
CA LEU A 22 -2.41 -3.92 -2.27
C LEU A 22 -3.06 -2.55 -2.03
N GLU A 23 -4.38 -2.53 -1.83
CA GLU A 23 -5.15 -1.31 -1.60
C GLU A 23 -4.64 -0.53 -0.37
N VAL A 24 -4.43 -1.23 0.75
CA VAL A 24 -3.91 -0.62 1.98
C VAL A 24 -2.51 -0.03 1.75
N TRP A 25 -1.63 -0.74 1.05
CA TRP A 25 -0.28 -0.25 0.76
C TRP A 25 -0.28 0.94 -0.21
N GLU A 26 -1.19 0.96 -1.19
CA GLU A 26 -1.35 2.10 -2.12
C GLU A 26 -1.86 3.34 -1.38
N GLN A 27 -2.87 3.18 -0.51
CA GLN A 27 -3.37 4.27 0.34
C GLN A 27 -2.27 4.82 1.25
N TYR A 28 -1.53 3.95 1.94
CA TYR A 28 -0.39 4.35 2.77
C TYR A 28 0.67 5.11 1.97
N SER A 29 1.04 4.62 0.78
CA SER A 29 2.02 5.30 -0.09
C SER A 29 1.56 6.71 -0.48
N VAL A 30 0.26 6.90 -0.72
CA VAL A 30 -0.31 8.21 -1.01
C VAL A 30 -0.26 9.12 0.22
N LEU A 31 -0.62 8.60 1.40
CA LEU A 31 -0.56 9.37 2.65
C LEU A 31 0.87 9.84 2.93
N VAL A 32 1.86 8.95 2.83
CA VAL A 32 3.29 9.27 2.97
C VAL A 32 3.72 10.36 1.98
N SER A 33 3.28 10.29 0.73
CA SER A 33 3.64 11.30 -0.29
C SER A 33 3.08 12.70 -0.01
N ARG A 34 2.08 12.81 0.87
CA ARG A 34 1.40 14.06 1.24
C ARG A 34 1.90 14.64 2.57
N VAL A 35 2.75 13.93 3.29
CA VAL A 35 3.29 14.41 4.57
C VAL A 35 4.13 15.67 4.32
N ASP A 36 3.84 16.71 5.09
CA ASP A 36 4.69 17.90 5.13
C ASP A 36 5.99 17.55 5.87
N THR A 37 7.12 17.62 5.17
CA THR A 37 8.42 17.27 5.74
C THR A 37 8.95 18.30 6.74
N SER A 38 8.32 19.47 6.86
CA SER A 38 8.70 20.52 7.82
C SER A 38 8.04 20.36 9.19
N ASP A 39 6.88 19.72 9.25
CA ASP A 39 6.17 19.31 10.48
C ASP A 39 5.47 17.95 10.24
N PRO A 40 6.23 16.84 10.29
CA PRO A 40 5.74 15.59 9.76
C PRO A 40 4.82 14.83 10.73
N ASP A 41 3.58 14.60 10.29
CA ASP A 41 2.66 13.62 10.86
C ASP A 41 2.63 12.36 9.98
N TRP A 42 3.46 11.37 10.34
CA TRP A 42 3.62 10.16 9.53
C TRP A 42 2.48 9.17 9.79
N PRO A 43 1.85 8.62 8.73
CA PRO A 43 0.84 7.57 8.89
C PRO A 43 1.46 6.27 9.43
N ASP A 44 0.65 5.46 10.12
CA ASP A 44 1.07 4.15 10.60
C ASP A 44 1.38 3.19 9.43
N VAL A 45 2.48 2.44 9.58
CA VAL A 45 2.87 1.45 8.57
C VAL A 45 1.87 0.28 8.61
N PRO A 46 1.24 -0.08 7.48
CA PRO A 46 0.34 -1.21 7.45
C PRO A 46 1.09 -2.52 7.72
N VAL A 47 0.61 -3.31 8.67
CA VAL A 47 1.16 -4.64 8.94
C VAL A 47 0.79 -5.59 7.80
N SER A 48 1.81 -6.23 7.22
CA SER A 48 1.58 -7.35 6.30
C SER A 48 1.28 -8.59 7.12
N GLN A 49 0.01 -8.75 7.52
CA GLN A 49 -0.52 -10.03 8.00
C GLN A 49 -0.66 -10.96 6.79
#